data_AF-A0AAN7ADX9-F1
#
_entry.id   AF-A0AAN7ADX9-F1
#
_cell.length_a   1.000
_cell.length_b   1.000
_cell.length_c   1.000
_cell.angle_alpha   90.00
_cell.angle_beta   90.00
_cell.angle_gamma   90.00
#
_symmetry.space_group_name_H-M   'P 1'
#
loop_
_entity.id
_entity.type
_entity.pdbx_description
1 polymer ?
#
loop_
_entity_poly.entity_id
_entity_poly.type
_entity_poly.pdbx_seq_one_letter_code
_entity_poly.pdbx_strand_id
1 'polypeptide(L)'
;MPRQASFTVVPNPLGMQGLMTRPVDGPESKPPMTSKQAKKLYLQKTRQPRMSKAEQRRIELAEQERIRKELEKDKQANKARMLRERKKEKERKVIEEKKKKGLPLVDVRPSQDTIARFFRGNGQGKKRDSGGAKVDLDAIVENASD
;
A
#
# COMPACT_ATOMS: atom_id res chain seq x y z
N MET A 1 -65.82 4.06 -25.97
CA MET A 1 -66.37 3.55 -24.70
C MET A 1 -65.21 3.23 -23.76
N PRO A 2 -65.12 3.83 -22.56
CA PRO A 2 -64.05 3.53 -21.61
C PRO A 2 -64.30 2.15 -20.97
N ARG A 3 -63.28 1.27 -20.97
CA ARG A 3 -63.32 -0.04 -20.31
C ARG A 3 -62.98 0.13 -18.84
N GLN A 4 -63.91 -0.20 -17.94
CA GLN A 4 -63.65 -0.28 -16.51
C GLN A 4 -62.86 -1.56 -16.20
N ALA A 5 -61.79 -1.45 -15.42
CA ALA A 5 -61.05 -2.59 -14.90
C ALA A 5 -61.77 -3.14 -13.67
N SER A 6 -62.23 -4.40 -13.72
CA SER A 6 -62.74 -5.12 -12.57
C SER A 6 -61.59 -5.69 -11.75
N PHE A 7 -61.56 -5.41 -10.44
CA PHE A 7 -60.65 -6.08 -9.53
C PHE A 7 -61.34 -7.32 -8.95
N THR A 8 -60.59 -8.41 -8.82
CA THR A 8 -61.02 -9.59 -8.08
C THR A 8 -60.56 -9.47 -6.64
N VAL A 9 -61.50 -9.53 -5.70
CA VAL A 9 -61.16 -9.59 -4.27
C VAL A 9 -60.57 -10.97 -4.00
N VAL A 10 -59.24 -11.01 -3.82
CA VAL A 10 -58.56 -12.22 -3.34
C VAL A 10 -58.94 -12.39 -1.87
N PRO A 11 -59.61 -13.48 -1.47
CA PRO A 11 -59.94 -13.70 -0.06
C PRO A 11 -58.63 -13.82 0.72
N ASN A 12 -58.48 -12.96 1.73
CA ASN A 12 -57.36 -13.00 2.64
C ASN A 12 -57.35 -14.38 3.34
N PRO A 13 -56.34 -15.25 3.13
CA PRO A 13 -56.34 -16.60 3.69
C PRO A 13 -56.21 -16.61 5.23
N LEU A 14 -56.03 -15.44 5.83
CA LEU A 14 -55.98 -15.24 7.27
C LEU A 14 -57.11 -14.30 7.71
N GLY A 15 -58.36 -14.77 7.56
CA GLY A 15 -59.44 -14.27 8.40
C GLY A 15 -59.12 -14.53 9.88
N MET A 16 -59.80 -13.82 10.80
CA MET A 16 -59.58 -13.93 12.26
C MET A 16 -59.60 -15.37 12.82
N GLN A 17 -60.22 -16.31 12.10
CA GLN A 17 -60.24 -17.75 12.41
C GLN A 17 -58.92 -18.49 12.13
N GLY A 18 -58.11 -18.05 11.16
CA GLY A 18 -56.84 -18.70 10.80
C GLY A 18 -55.71 -18.49 11.81
N LEU A 19 -55.89 -17.56 12.75
CA LEU A 19 -54.96 -17.36 13.88
C LEU A 19 -55.18 -18.36 15.02
N MET A 20 -56.36 -18.99 15.10
CA MET A 20 -56.75 -19.87 16.20
C MET A 20 -56.44 -21.36 15.97
N THR A 21 -56.11 -21.74 14.73
CA THR A 21 -55.93 -23.15 14.29
C THR A 21 -54.50 -23.46 13.82
N ARG A 22 -53.50 -22.78 14.39
CA ARG A 22 -52.10 -23.12 14.09
C ARG A 22 -51.66 -24.31 14.96
N PRO A 23 -51.06 -25.38 14.37
CA PRO A 23 -50.57 -26.51 15.15
C PRO A 23 -49.52 -26.06 16.17
N VAL A 24 -49.58 -26.66 17.37
CA VAL A 24 -48.79 -26.32 18.57
C VAL A 24 -47.28 -26.56 18.39
N ASP A 25 -46.88 -27.23 17.29
CA ASP A 25 -45.49 -27.59 16.97
C ASP A 25 -44.77 -26.60 16.01
N GLY A 26 -45.37 -25.46 15.70
CA GLY A 26 -44.70 -24.39 14.94
C GLY A 26 -43.87 -23.46 15.86
N PRO A 27 -42.80 -22.81 15.36
CA PRO A 27 -42.01 -21.89 16.18
C PRO A 27 -42.93 -20.84 16.78
N GLU A 28 -42.97 -20.75 18.12
CA GLU A 28 -43.84 -19.83 18.84
C GLU A 28 -43.83 -18.46 18.16
N SER A 29 -44.99 -18.05 17.63
CA SER A 29 -45.13 -16.75 16.99
C SER A 29 -45.07 -15.69 18.08
N LYS A 30 -43.86 -15.31 18.48
CA LYS A 30 -43.65 -14.28 19.48
C LYS A 30 -44.24 -12.98 18.92
N PRO A 31 -45.14 -12.32 19.66
CA PRO A 31 -45.66 -11.02 19.22
C PRO A 31 -44.49 -10.07 18.95
N PRO A 32 -44.65 -9.11 18.02
CA PRO A 32 -43.60 -8.16 17.71
C PRO A 32 -43.13 -7.47 18.99
N MET A 33 -41.82 -7.55 19.24
CA MET A 33 -41.21 -7.08 20.48
C MET A 33 -41.51 -5.60 20.71
N THR A 34 -41.88 -5.24 21.93
CA THR A 34 -42.11 -3.82 22.27
C THR A 34 -40.78 -3.06 22.27
N SER A 35 -40.81 -1.75 22.01
CA SER A 35 -39.61 -0.90 22.02
C SER A 35 -38.79 -1.01 23.33
N LYS A 36 -39.47 -1.15 24.47
CA LYS A 36 -38.84 -1.36 25.79
C LYS A 36 -38.14 -2.73 25.88
N GLN A 37 -38.77 -3.77 25.35
CA GLN A 37 -38.19 -5.11 25.32
C GLN A 37 -36.98 -5.16 24.37
N ALA A 38 -37.04 -4.48 23.21
CA ALA A 38 -35.92 -4.35 22.29
C ALA A 38 -34.73 -3.64 22.94
N LYS A 39 -35.00 -2.53 23.65
CA LYS A 39 -33.97 -1.81 24.42
C LYS A 39 -33.36 -2.68 25.51
N LYS A 40 -34.18 -3.45 26.25
CA LYS A 40 -33.71 -4.36 27.30
C LYS A 40 -32.80 -5.46 26.72
N LEU A 41 -33.20 -6.06 25.60
CA LEU A 41 -32.43 -7.11 24.93
C LEU A 41 -31.13 -6.56 24.36
N TYR A 42 -31.16 -5.35 23.77
CA TYR A 42 -29.96 -4.65 23.33
C TYR A 42 -28.99 -4.42 24.48
N LEU A 43 -29.46 -3.88 25.61
CA LEU A 43 -28.64 -3.66 26.80
C LEU A 43 -28.09 -4.97 27.39
N GLN A 44 -28.86 -6.05 27.36
CA GLN A 44 -28.38 -7.37 27.79
C GLN A 44 -27.30 -7.92 26.86
N LYS A 45 -27.45 -7.73 25.54
CA LYS A 45 -26.46 -8.15 24.54
C LYS A 45 -25.17 -7.33 24.59
N THR A 46 -25.25 -6.03 24.84
CA THR A 46 -24.08 -5.12 24.85
C THR A 46 -23.40 -5.04 26.21
N ARG A 47 -24.01 -5.59 27.26
CA ARG A 47 -23.43 -5.63 28.60
C ARG A 47 -22.21 -6.54 28.62
N GLN A 48 -21.05 -5.92 28.76
CA GLN A 48 -19.81 -6.63 29.02
C GLN A 48 -19.84 -7.33 30.39
N PRO A 49 -19.12 -8.46 30.55
CA PRO A 49 -18.94 -9.10 31.85
C PRO A 49 -18.46 -8.09 32.90
N ARG A 50 -19.04 -8.14 34.10
CA ARG A 50 -18.60 -7.28 35.21
C ARG A 50 -17.26 -7.80 35.74
N MET A 51 -16.17 -7.31 35.17
CA MET A 51 -14.81 -7.60 35.65
C MET A 51 -14.54 -6.89 36.98
N SER A 52 -13.70 -7.50 37.83
CA SER A 52 -13.22 -6.83 39.04
C SER A 52 -12.34 -5.63 38.66
N LYS A 53 -12.33 -4.58 39.50
CA LYS A 53 -11.46 -3.39 39.28
C LYS A 53 -9.98 -3.78 39.12
N ALA A 54 -9.54 -4.82 39.82
CA ALA A 54 -8.18 -5.32 39.72
C ALA A 54 -7.87 -5.95 38.35
N GLU A 55 -8.83 -6.70 37.80
CA GLU A 55 -8.69 -7.34 36.48
C GLU A 55 -8.76 -6.29 35.36
N GLN A 56 -9.63 -5.28 35.50
CA GLN A 56 -9.70 -4.15 34.57
C GLN A 56 -8.35 -3.43 34.46
N ARG A 57 -7.73 -3.12 35.61
CA ARG A 57 -6.40 -2.48 35.63
C ARG A 57 -5.32 -3.35 34.98
N ARG A 58 -5.36 -4.67 35.16
CA ARG A 58 -4.40 -5.58 34.52
C ARG A 58 -4.56 -5.58 33.00
N ILE A 59 -5.80 -5.61 32.51
CA ILE A 59 -6.08 -5.56 31.06
C ILE A 59 -5.63 -4.21 30.50
N GLU A 60 -5.98 -3.11 31.17
CA GLU A 60 -5.60 -1.76 30.74
C GLU A 60 -4.08 -1.58 30.70
N LEU A 61 -3.34 -2.04 31.71
CA LEU A 61 -1.88 -2.00 31.72
C LEU A 61 -1.28 -2.84 30.58
N ALA A 62 -1.81 -4.04 30.33
CA ALA A 62 -1.34 -4.89 29.24
C ALA A 62 -1.60 -4.25 27.87
N GLU A 63 -2.72 -3.55 27.69
CA GLU A 63 -3.01 -2.78 26.49
C GLU A 63 -2.08 -1.58 26.34
N GLN A 64 -1.84 -0.83 27.41
CA GLN A 64 -0.90 0.29 27.42
C GLN A 64 0.52 -0.16 27.08
N GLU A 65 0.97 -1.30 27.60
CA GLU A 65 2.28 -1.88 27.27
C GLU A 65 2.38 -2.28 25.80
N ARG A 66 1.32 -2.86 25.22
CA ARG A 66 1.27 -3.16 23.78
C ARG A 66 1.41 -1.90 22.95
N ILE A 67 0.64 -0.86 23.28
CA ILE A 67 0.70 0.44 22.60
C ILE A 67 2.10 1.04 22.72
N ARG A 68 2.71 1.03 23.91
CA ARG A 68 4.07 1.53 24.11
C ARG A 68 5.08 0.78 23.24
N LYS A 69 5.00 -0.56 23.20
CA LYS A 69 5.89 -1.40 22.41
C LYS A 69 5.78 -1.14 20.91
N GLU A 70 4.57 -0.91 20.41
CA GLU A 70 4.35 -0.55 19.01
C GLU A 70 4.93 0.83 18.69
N LEU A 71 4.65 1.84 19.52
CA LEU A 71 5.21 3.18 19.35
C LEU A 71 6.74 3.20 19.43
N GLU A 72 7.35 2.37 20.28
CA GLU A 72 8.81 2.25 20.35
C GLU A 72 9.41 1.63 19.09
N LYS A 73 8.78 0.59 18.54
CA LYS A 73 9.20 0.00 17.25
C LYS A 73 9.12 1.03 16.13
N ASP A 74 8.04 1.80 16.06
CA ASP A 74 7.87 2.83 15.04
C ASP A 74 8.90 3.95 15.19
N LYS A 75 9.17 4.40 16.43
CA LYS A 75 10.23 5.38 16.71
C LYS A 75 11.60 4.86 16.28
N GLN A 76 11.91 3.60 16.56
CA GLN A 76 13.17 2.98 16.15
C GLN A 76 13.29 2.86 14.62
N ALA A 77 12.22 2.41 13.95
CA ALA A 77 12.16 2.34 12.49
C ALA A 77 12.34 3.73 11.86
N ASN A 78 11.66 4.74 12.37
CA ASN A 78 11.78 6.12 11.92
C ASN A 78 13.18 6.68 12.16
N LYS A 79 13.78 6.43 13.32
CA LYS A 79 15.17 6.82 13.61
C LYS A 79 16.14 6.17 12.62
N ALA A 80 15.97 4.88 12.33
CA ALA A 80 16.80 4.17 11.35
C ALA A 80 16.64 4.74 9.93
N ARG A 81 15.41 5.07 9.51
CA ARG A 81 15.14 5.76 8.23
C ARG A 81 15.82 7.12 8.17
N MET A 82 15.67 7.95 9.20
CA MET A 82 16.31 9.26 9.28
C MET A 82 17.84 9.18 9.20
N LEU A 83 18.47 8.20 9.86
CA LEU A 83 19.91 8.01 9.78
C LEU A 83 20.36 7.59 8.37
N ARG A 84 19.61 6.70 7.70
CA ARG A 84 19.88 6.30 6.31
C ARG A 84 19.72 7.47 5.36
N GLU A 85 18.68 8.29 5.53
CA GLU A 85 18.44 9.48 4.71
C GLU A 85 19.53 10.52 4.90
N ARG A 86 19.95 10.80 6.15
CA ARG A 86 21.10 11.66 6.43
C ARG A 86 22.39 11.16 5.79
N LYS A 87 22.64 9.85 5.80
CA LYS A 87 23.81 9.25 5.12
C LYS A 87 23.73 9.46 3.61
N LYS A 88 22.57 9.15 3.00
CA LYS A 88 22.33 9.36 1.57
C LYS A 88 22.47 10.82 1.17
N GLU A 89 22.00 11.76 1.99
CA GLU A 89 22.11 13.19 1.73
C GLU A 89 23.56 13.65 1.74
N LYS A 90 24.37 13.19 2.71
CA LYS A 90 25.82 13.46 2.74
C LYS A 90 26.53 12.91 1.51
N GLU A 91 26.22 11.67 1.12
CA GLU A 91 26.79 11.05 -0.08
C GLU A 91 26.39 11.82 -1.35
N ARG A 92 25.13 12.25 -1.47
CA ARG A 92 24.67 13.09 -2.59
C ARG A 92 25.39 14.43 -2.65
N LYS A 93 25.57 15.11 -1.52
CA LYS A 93 26.34 16.38 -1.45
C LYS A 93 27.78 16.18 -1.94
N VAL A 94 28.45 15.11 -1.50
CA VAL A 94 29.81 14.79 -1.98
C VAL A 94 29.83 14.50 -3.48
N ILE A 95 28.85 13.77 -4.00
CA ILE A 95 28.74 13.49 -5.43
C ILE A 95 28.50 14.78 -6.22
N GLU A 96 27.63 15.68 -5.75
CA GLU A 96 27.34 16.95 -6.38
C GLU A 96 28.56 17.89 -6.37
N GLU A 97 29.30 17.95 -5.27
CA GLU A 97 30.55 18.70 -5.19
C GLU A 97 31.61 18.14 -6.15
N LYS A 98 31.76 16.81 -6.23
CA LYS A 98 32.66 16.17 -7.20
C LYS A 98 32.25 16.49 -8.64
N LYS A 99 30.95 16.40 -8.95
CA LYS A 99 30.39 16.77 -10.26
C LYS A 99 30.67 18.23 -10.60
N LYS A 100 30.43 19.16 -9.67
CA LYS A 100 30.71 20.60 -9.86
C LYS A 100 32.18 20.87 -10.10
N LYS A 101 33.07 20.15 -9.42
CA LYS A 101 34.53 20.25 -9.58
C LYS A 101 35.06 19.49 -10.80
N GLY A 102 34.22 18.77 -11.55
CA GLY A 102 34.64 17.93 -12.67
C GLY A 102 35.49 16.72 -12.27
N LEU A 103 35.49 16.35 -10.99
CA LEU A 103 36.23 15.20 -10.45
C LEU A 103 35.45 13.90 -10.69
N PRO A 104 36.13 12.76 -10.89
CA PRO A 104 35.47 11.49 -11.12
C PRO A 104 34.63 11.08 -9.90
N LEU A 105 33.42 10.57 -10.16
CA LEU A 105 32.47 10.17 -9.12
C LEU A 105 33.00 8.99 -8.30
N VAL A 106 33.66 8.05 -8.99
CA VAL A 106 34.32 6.88 -8.44
C VAL A 106 35.82 7.18 -8.32
N ASP A 107 36.47 6.70 -7.28
CA ASP A 107 37.92 6.76 -7.21
C ASP A 107 38.50 5.78 -8.23
N VAL A 108 39.09 6.32 -9.29
CA VAL A 108 39.60 5.57 -10.43
C VAL A 108 41.10 5.45 -10.27
N ARG A 109 41.67 4.29 -10.63
CA ARG A 109 43.13 4.17 -10.68
C ARG A 109 43.67 5.23 -11.64
N PRO A 110 44.77 5.94 -11.34
CA PRO A 110 45.26 7.05 -12.16
C PRO A 110 45.41 6.73 -13.65
N SER A 111 45.78 5.49 -14.00
CA SER A 111 45.94 5.04 -15.39
C SER A 111 44.63 4.78 -16.13
N GLN A 112 43.51 4.58 -15.44
CA GLN A 112 42.22 4.23 -16.06
C GLN A 112 41.62 5.40 -16.83
N ASP A 113 41.80 6.65 -16.37
CA ASP A 113 41.35 7.83 -17.12
C ASP A 113 42.13 7.96 -18.45
N THR A 114 43.44 7.74 -18.40
CA THR A 114 44.31 7.75 -19.59
C THR A 114 43.90 6.68 -20.60
N ILE A 115 43.64 5.45 -20.12
CA ILE A 115 43.19 4.34 -20.96
C ILE A 115 41.78 4.61 -21.51
N ALA A 116 40.85 5.10 -20.69
CA ALA A 116 39.50 5.41 -21.11
C ALA A 116 39.46 6.49 -22.18
N ARG A 117 40.29 7.53 -22.09
CA ARG A 117 40.45 8.56 -23.11
C ARG A 117 41.02 8.00 -24.41
N PHE A 118 41.96 7.06 -24.32
CA PHE A 118 42.53 6.36 -25.47
C PHE A 118 41.47 5.54 -26.22
N PHE A 119 40.65 4.75 -25.50
CA PHE A 119 39.56 3.98 -26.09
C PHE A 119 38.39 4.83 -26.59
N ARG A 120 38.08 5.93 -25.90
CA ARG A 120 36.96 6.81 -26.27
C ARG A 120 37.28 7.69 -27.49
N GLY A 121 38.54 7.69 -27.93
CA GLY A 121 39.03 8.54 -29.01
C GLY A 121 38.97 9.99 -28.56
N ASN A 122 40.08 10.52 -28.03
CA ASN A 122 40.22 11.93 -27.65
C ASN A 122 39.41 12.81 -28.61
N GLY A 123 38.37 13.45 -28.06
CA GLY A 123 37.22 13.94 -28.80
C GLY A 123 37.57 14.65 -30.11
N GLN A 124 36.68 14.47 -31.09
CA GLN A 124 36.76 14.88 -32.50
C GLN A 124 37.27 13.76 -33.46
N GLY A 125 36.38 12.81 -33.79
CA GLY A 125 36.21 12.39 -35.20
C GLY A 125 37.18 11.41 -35.87
N LYS A 126 38.01 10.61 -35.17
CA LYS A 126 38.92 9.68 -35.87
C LYS A 126 38.83 8.24 -35.33
N LYS A 127 38.14 7.38 -36.07
CA LYS A 127 38.21 5.91 -35.89
C LYS A 127 39.62 5.44 -36.19
N ARG A 128 40.04 4.33 -35.58
CA ARG A 128 41.33 3.69 -35.85
C ARG A 128 41.16 2.20 -36.13
N ASP A 129 41.95 1.65 -37.05
CA ASP A 129 41.99 0.23 -37.45
C ASP A 129 42.59 -0.66 -36.36
N SER A 130 42.56 -1.99 -36.55
CA SER A 130 43.08 -2.98 -35.59
C SER A 130 44.58 -2.83 -35.26
N GLY A 131 45.34 -2.13 -36.10
CA GLY A 131 46.73 -1.70 -35.86
C GLY A 131 46.87 -0.27 -35.30
N GLY A 132 45.78 0.44 -35.06
CA GLY A 132 45.75 1.80 -34.50
C GLY A 132 45.86 2.95 -35.53
N ALA A 133 45.84 2.65 -36.84
CA ALA A 133 45.88 3.65 -37.93
C ALA A 133 44.53 4.36 -38.09
N LYS A 134 44.48 5.65 -38.46
CA LYS A 134 43.22 6.42 -38.56
C LYS A 134 42.41 6.00 -39.80
N VAL A 135 41.11 5.79 -39.62
CA VAL A 135 40.17 5.46 -40.68
C VAL A 135 39.53 6.75 -41.19
N ASP A 136 39.92 7.17 -42.39
CA ASP A 136 39.24 8.25 -43.10
C ASP A 136 37.99 7.65 -43.76
N LEU A 137 36.83 7.89 -43.14
CA LEU A 137 35.57 7.23 -43.50
C LEU A 137 35.04 7.64 -44.88
N ASP A 138 35.46 8.80 -45.41
CA ASP A 138 34.98 9.34 -46.68
C ASP A 138 35.66 8.70 -47.90
N ALA A 139 36.88 8.15 -47.76
CA ALA A 139 37.64 7.53 -48.84
C ALA A 139 37.24 6.07 -49.14
N ILE A 140 36.53 5.42 -48.21
CA ILE A 140 36.10 4.02 -48.35
C ILE A 140 34.85 3.93 -49.24
N VAL A 141 34.05 5.00 -49.35
CA VAL A 141 32.80 5.01 -50.13
C VAL A 141 33.07 5.06 -51.64
N GLU A 142 34.14 5.72 -52.09
CA GLU A 142 34.49 5.78 -53.53
C GLU A 142 35.09 4.47 -54.09
N ASN A 143 35.74 3.66 -53.26
CA ASN A 143 36.40 2.41 -53.72
C ASN A 143 35.51 1.16 -53.69
N ALA A 144 34.22 1.29 -53.36
CA ALA A 144 33.27 0.17 -53.28
C ALA A 144 32.23 0.16 -54.41
N SER A 145 32.35 1.08 -55.38
CA SER A 145 31.46 1.22 -56.54
C SER A 145 32.22 1.05 -57.86
N ASP A 146 32.96 -0.06 -58.01
CA ASP A 146 33.38 -0.62 -59.29
C ASP A 146 33.22 -2.15 -59.24
#